data_AF-A0A7C0YIU4-F1
#
_entry.id   AF-A0A7C0YIU4-F1
#
_cell.length_a   1.000
_cell.length_b   1.000
_cell.length_c   1.000
_cell.angle_alpha   90.00
_cell.angle_beta   90.00
_cell.angle_gamma   90.00
#
_symmetry.space_group_name_H-M   'P 1'
#
loop_
_entity.id
_entity.type
_entity.pdbx_description
1 polymer ?
#
loop_
_entity_poly.entity_id
_entity_poly.type
_entity_poly.pdbx_seq_one_letter_code
_entity_poly.pdbx_strand_id
1 'polypeptide(L)'
;MAPLAPLAEDAIKDGKEVTAIIGAITAKELLFVERLEKAGARVFVSTDDGTAGHKGFTTDVLQELLQKETFDQCFTCGPEIMMFKVLNITEDKKIPTQASLHRYFKCGIGICGHCVLDGTGLRVCKEGPTFRDKELRKSHEFGYYWRNAAGQKIYFGVKK
;
A
#
# COMPACT_ATOMS: atom_id res chain seq x y z
N MET A 1 -7.06 2.58 2.36
CA MET A 1 -7.25 3.95 2.88
C MET A 1 -7.39 4.01 4.40
N ALA A 2 -8.23 3.19 5.05
CA ALA A 2 -8.47 3.26 6.50
C ALA A 2 -7.22 3.41 7.41
N PRO A 3 -6.11 2.64 7.24
CA PRO A 3 -4.92 2.80 8.08
C PRO A 3 -4.06 4.03 7.71
N LEU A 4 -4.22 4.59 6.50
CA LEU A 4 -3.44 5.75 6.03
C LEU A 4 -4.09 7.08 6.41
N ALA A 5 -5.41 7.11 6.65
CA ALA A 5 -6.12 8.34 7.01
C ALA A 5 -5.57 9.00 8.29
N PRO A 6 -5.42 8.31 9.43
CA PRO A 6 -4.85 8.93 10.63
C PRO A 6 -3.39 9.35 10.43
N LEU A 7 -2.59 8.56 9.69
CA LEU A 7 -1.21 8.92 9.36
C LEU A 7 -1.14 10.23 8.56
N ALA A 8 -2.01 10.40 7.56
CA ALA A 8 -2.10 11.62 6.78
C ALA A 8 -2.51 12.82 7.64
N GLU A 9 -3.52 12.65 8.50
CA GLU A 9 -3.96 13.70 9.42
C GLU A 9 -2.85 14.14 10.38
N ASP A 10 -2.11 13.20 10.97
CA ASP A 10 -1.02 13.52 11.88
C ASP A 10 0.15 14.17 11.14
N ALA A 11 0.49 13.71 9.93
CA ALA A 11 1.50 14.36 9.10
C ALA A 11 1.14 15.82 8.75
N ILE A 12 -0.13 16.10 8.45
CA ILE A 12 -0.58 17.47 8.17
C ILE A 12 -0.51 18.34 9.43
N LYS A 13 -0.90 17.81 10.60
CA LYS A 13 -0.75 18.53 11.88
C LYS A 13 0.71 18.87 12.18
N ASP A 14 1.64 17.99 11.78
CA ASP A 14 3.08 18.21 11.88
C ASP A 14 3.64 19.15 10.78
N GLY A 15 2.77 19.79 9.99
CA GLY A 15 3.14 20.76 8.96
C GLY A 15 3.72 20.14 7.69
N LYS A 16 3.45 18.86 7.43
CA LYS A 16 3.85 18.19 6.18
C LYS A 16 2.81 18.39 5.09
N GLU A 17 3.29 18.55 3.85
CA GLU A 17 2.43 18.50 2.68
C GLU A 17 2.06 17.05 2.36
N VAL A 18 0.76 16.76 2.25
CA VAL A 18 0.27 15.40 1.99
C VAL A 18 -0.50 15.38 0.68
N THR A 19 -0.04 14.53 -0.24
CA THR A 19 -0.81 14.12 -1.42
C THR A 19 -1.33 12.71 -1.19
N ALA A 20 -2.65 12.51 -1.31
CA ALA A 20 -3.29 11.21 -1.13
C ALA A 20 -3.88 10.72 -2.45
N ILE A 21 -3.60 9.47 -2.82
CA ILE A 21 -4.22 8.79 -3.97
C ILE A 21 -5.16 7.72 -3.44
N ILE A 22 -6.45 7.83 -3.75
CA ILE A 22 -7.51 6.94 -3.27
C ILE A 22 -8.06 6.15 -4.46
N GLY A 23 -7.99 4.82 -4.36
CA GLY A 23 -8.53 3.90 -5.35
C GLY A 23 -9.77 3.19 -4.86
N ALA A 24 -10.74 2.99 -5.75
CA ALA A 24 -11.90 2.13 -5.54
C ALA A 24 -12.30 1.45 -6.86
N ILE A 25 -13.18 0.43 -6.81
CA ILE A 25 -13.70 -0.17 -8.05
C ILE A 25 -14.68 0.83 -8.71
N THR A 26 -15.59 1.39 -7.90
CA THR A 26 -16.58 2.38 -8.32
C THR A 26 -16.58 3.62 -7.40
N ALA A 27 -17.20 4.71 -7.85
CA ALA A 27 -17.33 5.95 -7.08
C ALA A 27 -18.07 5.76 -5.75
N LYS A 28 -18.98 4.79 -5.65
CA LYS A 28 -19.75 4.50 -4.43
C LYS A 28 -18.91 3.87 -3.32
N GLU A 29 -17.78 3.28 -3.67
CA GLU A 29 -16.86 2.61 -2.75
C GLU A 29 -15.70 3.53 -2.32
N LEU A 30 -15.68 4.77 -2.82
CA LEU A 30 -14.72 5.76 -2.36
C LEU A 30 -15.01 6.15 -0.91
N LEU A 31 -14.03 5.91 -0.06
CA LEU A 31 -14.09 6.23 1.36
C LEU A 31 -13.00 7.25 1.70
N PHE A 32 -13.30 8.11 2.68
CA PHE A 32 -12.36 9.05 3.28
C PHE A 32 -11.86 10.19 2.37
N VAL A 33 -12.42 10.38 1.17
CA VAL A 33 -12.09 11.52 0.28
C VAL A 33 -12.30 12.84 1.02
N GLU A 34 -13.54 13.14 1.43
CA GLU A 34 -13.85 14.39 2.14
C GLU A 34 -13.08 14.53 3.46
N ARG A 35 -12.82 13.41 4.15
CA ARG A 35 -12.09 13.42 5.43
C ARG A 35 -10.67 13.94 5.24
N LEU A 36 -9.98 13.47 4.20
CA LEU A 36 -8.62 13.90 3.89
C LEU A 36 -8.57 15.31 3.31
N GLU A 37 -9.53 15.67 2.45
CA GLU A 37 -9.63 17.04 1.93
C GLU A 37 -9.84 18.04 3.08
N LYS A 38 -10.75 17.74 4.01
CA LYS A 38 -10.99 18.55 5.22
C LYS A 38 -9.77 18.62 6.14
N ALA A 39 -8.94 17.58 6.16
CA ALA A 39 -7.69 17.58 6.90
C ALA A 39 -6.60 18.44 6.23
N GLY A 40 -6.74 18.80 4.95
CA GLY A 40 -5.78 19.61 4.20
C GLY A 40 -4.91 18.82 3.20
N ALA A 41 -5.23 17.56 2.92
CA ALA A 41 -4.52 16.77 1.91
C ALA A 41 -4.94 17.18 0.50
N ARG A 42 -3.99 17.15 -0.45
CA ARG A 42 -4.30 17.18 -1.89
C ARG A 42 -4.73 15.78 -2.34
N VAL A 43 -6.01 15.59 -2.61
CA VAL A 43 -6.58 14.25 -2.89
C VAL A 43 -6.75 14.03 -4.40
N PHE A 44 -6.25 12.88 -4.87
CA PHE A 44 -6.52 12.33 -6.18
C PHE A 44 -7.33 11.05 -6.04
N VAL A 45 -8.29 10.88 -6.94
CA VAL A 45 -9.20 9.73 -6.96
C VAL A 45 -8.98 8.93 -8.24
N SER A 46 -8.99 7.60 -8.11
CA SER A 46 -9.00 6.67 -9.24
C SER A 46 -10.10 5.63 -9.04
N THR A 47 -10.87 5.35 -10.08
CA THR A 47 -11.85 4.26 -10.10
C THR A 47 -11.60 3.32 -11.26
N ASP A 48 -11.71 2.01 -11.03
CA ASP A 48 -11.45 1.01 -12.07
C ASP A 48 -12.43 1.17 -13.26
N ASP A 49 -13.68 1.53 -12.99
CA ASP A 49 -14.72 1.75 -14.01
C ASP A 49 -14.74 3.18 -14.59
N GLY A 50 -14.03 4.13 -13.96
CA GLY A 50 -13.99 5.54 -14.35
C GLY A 50 -15.18 6.36 -13.90
N THR A 51 -15.99 5.87 -12.97
CA THR A 51 -17.15 6.61 -12.43
C THR A 51 -16.76 7.84 -11.61
N ALA A 52 -15.52 7.94 -11.13
CA ALA A 52 -14.98 9.15 -10.51
C ALA A 52 -13.45 9.25 -10.68
N GLY A 53 -12.96 10.49 -10.86
CA GLY A 53 -11.53 10.77 -10.97
C GLY A 53 -10.90 10.12 -12.21
N HIS A 54 -9.69 9.60 -12.05
CA HIS A 54 -8.98 8.86 -13.09
C HIS A 54 -9.62 7.49 -13.32
N LYS A 55 -9.78 7.08 -14.58
CA LYS A 55 -10.22 5.74 -14.93
C LYS A 55 -9.03 4.79 -14.97
N GLY A 56 -8.92 3.87 -14.01
CA GLY A 56 -7.81 2.93 -13.91
C GLY A 56 -7.27 2.80 -12.49
N PHE A 57 -5.99 2.46 -12.37
CA PHE A 57 -5.37 2.14 -11.10
C PHE A 57 -4.71 3.36 -10.45
N THR A 58 -4.60 3.31 -9.12
CA THR A 58 -3.85 4.31 -8.34
C THR A 58 -2.38 4.40 -8.75
N THR A 59 -1.81 3.32 -9.31
CA THR A 59 -0.44 3.30 -9.83
C THR A 59 -0.26 4.19 -11.05
N ASP A 60 -1.31 4.36 -11.85
CA ASP A 60 -1.27 5.18 -13.06
C ASP A 60 -1.21 6.66 -12.66
N VAL A 61 -2.07 7.06 -11.73
CA VAL A 61 -2.04 8.39 -11.09
C VAL A 61 -0.70 8.67 -10.42
N LEU A 62 -0.13 7.68 -9.71
CA LEU A 62 1.19 7.82 -9.08
C LEU A 62 2.29 8.09 -10.12
N GLN A 63 2.29 7.37 -11.24
CA GLN A 63 3.26 7.57 -12.31
C GLN A 63 3.15 8.98 -12.92
N GLU A 64 1.93 9.46 -13.17
CA GLU A 64 1.70 10.81 -13.70
C GLU A 64 2.19 11.89 -12.75
N LEU A 65 1.98 11.74 -11.43
CA LEU A 65 2.47 12.68 -10.43
C LEU A 65 4.00 12.70 -10.38
N LEU A 66 4.64 11.53 -10.42
CA LEU A 66 6.10 11.38 -10.38
C LEU A 66 6.82 11.81 -11.66
N GLN A 67 6.09 12.18 -12.72
CA GLN A 67 6.63 12.86 -13.89
C GLN A 67 6.71 14.38 -13.69
N LYS A 68 5.87 14.95 -12.83
CA LYS A 68 5.71 16.39 -12.63
C LYS A 68 6.36 16.90 -11.35
N GLU A 69 6.43 16.04 -10.34
CA GLU A 69 6.79 16.40 -8.97
C GLU A 69 7.64 15.31 -8.30
N THR A 70 8.27 15.65 -7.18
CA THR A 70 9.07 14.74 -6.35
C THR A 70 8.47 14.63 -4.96
N PHE A 71 8.63 13.47 -4.31
CA PHE A 71 8.15 13.23 -2.94
C PHE A 71 9.27 12.68 -2.08
N ASP A 72 9.29 13.05 -0.80
CA ASP A 72 10.30 12.58 0.16
C ASP A 72 10.03 11.17 0.71
N GLN A 73 8.77 10.74 0.67
CA GLN A 73 8.32 9.49 1.28
C GLN A 73 7.02 9.01 0.63
N CYS A 74 6.89 7.69 0.44
CA CYS A 74 5.65 7.05 0.00
C CYS A 74 5.12 6.07 1.06
N PHE A 75 3.82 6.12 1.29
CA PHE A 75 3.12 5.15 2.14
C PHE A 75 2.01 4.47 1.33
N THR A 76 1.92 3.15 1.40
CA THR A 76 0.93 2.39 0.64
C THR A 76 0.23 1.34 1.49
N CYS A 77 -1.05 1.15 1.20
CA CYS A 77 -1.90 0.14 1.83
C CYS A 77 -3.02 -0.23 0.84
N GLY A 78 -3.14 -1.51 0.52
CA GLY A 78 -4.16 -2.03 -0.37
C GLY A 78 -3.84 -3.47 -0.78
N PRO A 79 -4.39 -3.94 -1.92
CA PRO A 79 -4.02 -5.24 -2.47
C PRO A 79 -2.51 -5.35 -2.63
N GLU A 80 -1.94 -6.50 -2.28
CA GLU A 80 -0.48 -6.67 -2.29
C GLU A 80 0.15 -6.45 -3.65
N ILE A 81 -0.51 -6.88 -4.72
CA ILE A 81 -0.05 -6.64 -6.09
C ILE A 81 0.01 -5.13 -6.42
N MET A 82 -0.91 -4.33 -5.88
CA MET A 82 -0.88 -2.87 -6.01
C MET A 82 0.31 -2.30 -5.24
N MET A 83 0.52 -2.73 -4.00
CA MET A 83 1.66 -2.28 -3.18
C MET A 83 3.01 -2.65 -3.82
N PHE A 84 3.11 -3.84 -4.42
CA PHE A 84 4.31 -4.26 -5.16
C PHE A 84 4.59 -3.36 -6.37
N LYS A 85 3.56 -3.00 -7.15
CA LYS A 85 3.70 -2.05 -8.25
C LYS A 85 4.13 -0.66 -7.77
N VAL A 86 3.50 -0.16 -6.69
CA VAL A 86 3.89 1.13 -6.08
C VAL A 86 5.38 1.10 -5.71
N LEU A 87 5.84 0.05 -5.05
CA LEU A 87 7.24 -0.09 -4.63
C LEU A 87 8.21 -0.12 -5.81
N ASN A 88 7.85 -0.78 -6.92
CA ASN A 88 8.67 -0.74 -8.15
C ASN A 88 8.75 0.69 -8.71
N ILE A 89 7.62 1.40 -8.80
CA ILE A 89 7.55 2.78 -9.32
C ILE A 89 8.38 3.74 -8.46
N THR A 90 8.28 3.62 -7.13
CA THR A 90 8.97 4.52 -6.21
C THR A 90 10.46 4.22 -6.09
N GLU A 91 10.87 2.95 -6.21
CA GLU A 91 12.28 2.55 -6.21
C GLU A 91 13.04 3.13 -7.42
N ASP A 92 12.43 3.10 -8.61
CA ASP A 92 13.00 3.73 -9.82
C ASP A 92 13.26 5.24 -9.62
N LYS A 93 12.44 5.88 -8.77
CA LYS A 93 12.55 7.29 -8.40
C LYS A 93 13.33 7.53 -7.10
N LYS A 94 13.86 6.47 -6.48
CA LYS A 94 14.59 6.50 -5.20
C LYS A 94 13.80 7.12 -4.04
N ILE A 95 12.49 6.95 -4.04
CA ILE A 95 11.60 7.44 -2.99
C ILE A 95 11.45 6.34 -1.93
N PRO A 96 11.88 6.58 -0.68
CA PRO A 96 11.65 5.64 0.42
C PRO A 96 10.17 5.27 0.48
N THR A 97 9.89 3.98 0.67
CA THR A 97 8.50 3.49 0.65
C THR A 97 8.23 2.57 1.83
N GLN A 98 7.07 2.75 2.46
CA GLN A 98 6.54 1.88 3.50
C GLN A 98 5.20 1.29 3.07
N ALA A 99 5.04 -0.02 3.22
CA ALA A 99 3.80 -0.73 2.91
C ALA A 99 3.21 -1.36 4.17
N SER A 100 1.92 -1.10 4.42
CA SER A 100 1.16 -1.78 5.46
C SER A 100 0.59 -3.08 4.91
N LEU A 101 1.22 -4.20 5.25
CA LEU A 101 0.84 -5.52 4.77
C LEU A 101 -0.33 -6.12 5.53
N HIS A 102 -1.16 -6.85 4.79
CA HIS A 102 -2.25 -7.65 5.35
C HIS A 102 -1.95 -9.13 5.03
N ARG A 103 -2.08 -9.99 6.04
CA ARG A 103 -1.95 -11.45 5.92
C ARG A 103 -3.04 -12.12 6.76
N TYR A 104 -3.33 -13.38 6.46
CA TYR A 104 -4.10 -14.20 7.39
C TYR A 104 -3.31 -14.37 8.69
N PHE A 105 -3.92 -14.00 9.81
CA PHE A 105 -3.37 -14.20 11.14
C PHE A 105 -4.10 -15.39 11.79
N LYS A 106 -3.35 -16.41 12.21
CA LYS A 106 -3.89 -17.47 13.06
C LYS A 106 -3.77 -17.10 14.52
N CYS A 107 -2.52 -17.02 15.01
CA CYS A 107 -2.29 -16.72 16.43
C CYS A 107 -2.34 -15.22 16.78
N GLY A 108 -2.02 -14.32 15.83
CA GLY A 108 -1.92 -12.87 16.10
C GLY A 108 -0.79 -12.43 17.05
N ILE A 109 -0.05 -13.36 17.68
CA ILE A 109 0.95 -13.06 18.72
C ILE A 109 2.38 -13.52 18.37
N GLY A 110 2.61 -13.89 17.10
CA GLY A 110 3.95 -14.22 16.58
C GLY A 110 4.41 -15.67 16.75
N ILE A 111 3.61 -16.58 17.30
CA ILE A 111 4.07 -17.95 17.59
C ILE A 111 3.91 -18.95 16.43
N CYS A 112 2.89 -18.80 15.60
CA CYS A 112 2.54 -19.82 14.60
C CYS A 112 3.27 -19.68 13.25
N GLY A 113 3.88 -18.52 12.97
CA GLY A 113 4.55 -18.26 11.68
C GLY A 113 3.65 -18.14 10.45
N HIS A 114 2.32 -18.25 10.57
CA HIS A 114 1.44 -18.25 9.39
C HIS A 114 1.50 -16.95 8.56
N CYS A 115 1.69 -15.81 9.24
CA CYS A 115 1.85 -14.49 8.63
C CYS A 115 3.33 -14.12 8.36
N VAL A 116 4.22 -15.11 8.22
CA VAL A 116 5.63 -14.85 7.96
C VAL A 116 5.86 -14.40 6.52
N LEU A 117 6.77 -13.45 6.34
CA LEU A 117 7.33 -13.09 5.05
C LEU A 117 8.49 -14.06 4.73
N ASP A 118 8.27 -14.91 3.72
CA ASP A 118 9.26 -15.91 3.32
C ASP A 118 10.60 -15.27 2.97
N GLY A 119 11.70 -15.88 3.38
CA GLY A 119 13.06 -15.37 3.16
C GLY A 119 13.56 -14.39 4.23
N THR A 120 12.68 -13.68 4.94
CA THR A 120 13.07 -12.75 6.02
C THR A 120 12.82 -13.31 7.41
N GLY A 121 11.82 -14.19 7.56
CA GLY A 121 11.38 -14.68 8.87
C GLY A 121 10.55 -13.68 9.68
N LEU A 122 10.29 -12.48 9.14
CA LEU A 122 9.49 -11.44 9.79
C LEU A 122 8.01 -11.80 9.74
N ARG A 123 7.29 -11.67 10.85
CA ARG A 123 5.86 -11.99 10.97
C ARG A 123 5.06 -10.70 10.99
N VAL A 124 4.11 -10.57 10.08
CA VAL A 124 3.27 -9.37 9.96
C VAL A 124 2.54 -9.02 11.27
N CYS A 125 2.09 -10.01 12.05
CA CYS A 125 1.40 -9.77 13.33
C CYS A 125 2.29 -9.31 14.50
N LYS A 126 3.62 -9.45 14.39
CA LYS A 126 4.56 -9.18 15.50
C LYS A 126 5.56 -8.10 15.16
N GLU A 127 6.21 -8.22 14.00
CA GLU A 127 7.18 -7.25 13.51
C GLU A 127 6.55 -6.18 12.60
N GLY A 128 5.36 -6.48 12.04
CA GLY A 128 4.62 -5.56 11.19
C GLY A 128 3.54 -4.77 11.93
N PRO A 129 2.46 -4.34 11.23
CA PRO A 129 2.12 -4.66 9.83
C PRO A 129 2.86 -3.81 8.79
N THR A 130 3.55 -2.75 9.20
CA THR A 130 4.24 -1.81 8.30
C THR A 130 5.70 -2.20 8.11
N PHE A 131 6.11 -2.36 6.84
CA PHE A 131 7.47 -2.72 6.46
C PHE A 131 8.04 -1.71 5.46
N ARG A 132 9.35 -1.51 5.52
CA ARG A 132 10.09 -0.67 4.56
C ARG A 132 10.43 -1.46 3.30
N ASP A 133 10.63 -0.72 2.21
CA ASP A 133 11.14 -1.20 0.93
C ASP A 133 12.25 -2.26 1.04
N LYS A 134 13.31 -1.99 1.80
CA LYS A 134 14.46 -2.89 2.00
C LYS A 134 14.11 -4.21 2.67
N GLU A 135 13.08 -4.23 3.52
CA GLU A 135 12.61 -5.44 4.18
C GLU A 135 11.74 -6.26 3.22
N LEU A 136 10.88 -5.58 2.46
CA LEU A 136 10.00 -6.18 1.46
C LEU A 136 10.80 -6.80 0.30
N ARG A 137 11.89 -6.18 -0.14
CA ARG A 137 12.76 -6.70 -1.20
C ARG A 137 13.52 -7.98 -0.81
N LYS A 138 13.72 -8.21 0.49
CA LYS A 138 14.29 -9.48 0.99
C LYS A 138 13.25 -10.59 1.02
N SER A 139 11.96 -10.27 0.92
CA SER A 139 10.88 -11.26 0.90
C SER A 139 10.87 -12.03 -0.42
N HIS A 140 10.76 -13.35 -0.33
CA HIS A 140 10.62 -14.23 -1.48
C HIS A 140 9.16 -14.32 -1.98
N GLU A 141 8.19 -13.87 -1.17
CA GLU A 141 6.77 -13.97 -1.44
C GLU A 141 6.12 -12.65 -1.88
N PHE A 142 6.64 -11.51 -1.43
CA PHE A 142 5.98 -10.21 -1.60
C PHE A 142 5.77 -9.87 -3.08
N GLY A 143 4.50 -9.73 -3.49
CA GLY A 143 4.10 -9.48 -4.88
C GLY A 143 4.02 -10.71 -5.79
N TYR A 144 4.43 -11.89 -5.31
CA TYR A 144 4.42 -13.14 -6.08
C TYR A 144 3.31 -14.10 -5.65
N TYR A 145 3.14 -14.29 -4.34
CA TYR A 145 2.08 -15.11 -3.78
C TYR A 145 1.73 -14.70 -2.35
N TRP A 146 0.56 -15.14 -1.90
CA TRP A 146 0.11 -15.02 -0.52
C TRP A 146 -0.40 -16.37 -0.01
N ARG A 147 -0.62 -16.50 1.29
CA ARG A 147 -1.18 -17.74 1.89
C ARG A 147 -2.62 -17.55 2.32
N ASN A 148 -3.49 -18.46 1.90
CA ASN A 148 -4.88 -18.52 2.38
C ASN A 148 -4.96 -19.05 3.82
N ALA A 149 -6.17 -19.13 4.39
CA ALA A 149 -6.40 -19.60 5.75
C ALA A 149 -5.84 -21.02 6.03
N ALA A 150 -5.80 -21.89 5.00
CA ALA A 150 -5.22 -23.23 5.11
C ALA A 150 -3.68 -23.23 5.03
N GLY A 151 -3.04 -22.12 4.66
CA GLY A 151 -1.60 -22.03 4.43
C GLY A 151 -1.16 -22.35 3.01
N GLN A 152 -2.12 -22.55 2.09
CA GLN A 152 -1.83 -22.82 0.68
C GLN A 152 -1.36 -21.54 0.00
N LYS A 153 -0.32 -21.65 -0.82
CA LYS A 153 0.20 -20.53 -1.62
C LYS A 153 -0.73 -20.25 -2.80
N ILE A 154 -1.19 -19.01 -2.90
CA ILE A 154 -2.00 -18.48 -3.99
C ILE A 154 -1.15 -17.45 -4.74
N TYR A 155 -0.82 -17.74 -6.00
CA TYR A 155 0.08 -16.91 -6.80
C TYR A 155 -0.69 -15.79 -7.51
N PHE A 156 -0.08 -14.61 -7.60
CA PHE A 156 -0.62 -13.48 -8.35
C PHE A 156 -0.37 -13.57 -9.87
N GLY A 157 0.34 -14.61 -10.34
CA GLY A 157 0.67 -14.81 -11.76
C GLY A 157 1.90 -14.04 -12.26
N VAL A 158 2.62 -13.36 -11.37
CA VAL A 158 3.88 -12.65 -11.68
C VAL A 158 5.04 -13.64 -11.70
N LYS A 159 5.82 -13.66 -12.79
CA LYS A 159 7.08 -14.44 -12.87
C LYS A 159 8.18 -13.70 -12.11
N LYS A 160 9.00 -14.48 -11.39
CA LYS A 160 10.13 -13.97 -10.59
C LYS A 160 11.30 -13.56 -11.47
#